data_AF-A0AAW0GHT0-F1
#
_entry.id   AF-A0AAW0GHT0-F1
#
_cell.length_a   1.000
_cell.length_b   1.000
_cell.length_c   1.000
_cell.angle_alpha   90.00
_cell.angle_beta   90.00
_cell.angle_gamma   90.00
#
_symmetry.space_group_name_H-M   'P 1'
#
loop_
_entity.id
_entity.type
_entity.pdbx_description
1 polymer ?
#
loop_
_entity_poly.entity_id
_entity_poly.type
_entity_poly.pdbx_seq_one_letter_code
_entity_poly.pdbx_strand_id
1 'polypeptide(L)' 'MMQASALEEDEEQADEDDYESYDEDGPSLYDFYGGYDNFMHSYGLKPWDDDDIDEGATIITALHHPTED' A
#
# COMPACT_ATOMS: atom_id res chain seq x y z
N MET A 1 -18.34 -14.10 55.12
CA MET A 1 -17.87 -12.97 54.28
C MET A 1 -16.84 -13.54 53.33
N MET A 2 -17.17 -13.68 52.05
CA MET A 2 -16.18 -14.07 51.03
C MET A 2 -15.35 -12.83 50.72
N GLN A 3 -14.04 -12.91 50.88
CA GLN A 3 -13.11 -11.88 50.43
C GLN A 3 -12.76 -12.18 48.97
N ALA A 4 -13.05 -11.23 48.08
CA ALA A 4 -12.67 -11.29 46.68
C ALA A 4 -11.28 -10.64 46.53
N SER A 5 -10.34 -11.41 45.98
CA SER A 5 -9.01 -10.98 45.56
C SER A 5 -9.16 -10.25 44.22
N ALA A 6 -8.85 -8.95 44.17
CA ALA A 6 -8.80 -8.20 42.93
C ALA A 6 -7.37 -8.25 42.38
N LEU A 7 -7.27 -8.72 41.14
CA LEU A 7 -6.07 -8.90 40.35
C LEU A 7 -5.34 -7.57 40.10
N GLU A 8 -4.03 -7.70 39.96
CA GLU A 8 -3.12 -6.72 39.38
C GLU A 8 -3.52 -6.49 37.91
N GLU A 9 -3.79 -5.24 37.54
CA GLU A 9 -4.00 -4.81 36.16
C GLU A 9 -2.66 -4.27 35.65
N ASP A 10 -1.96 -5.13 34.92
CA ASP A 10 -0.83 -4.80 34.07
C ASP A 10 -1.40 -4.05 32.85
N GLU A 11 -1.25 -2.72 32.82
CA GLU A 11 -1.70 -1.90 31.70
C GLU A 11 -0.75 -2.12 30.51
N GLU A 12 -1.03 -3.16 29.72
CA GLU A 12 -0.40 -3.42 28.44
C GLU A 12 -0.84 -2.32 27.46
N GLN A 13 -0.03 -1.27 27.39
CA GLN A 13 -0.21 -0.14 26.47
C GLN A 13 0.11 -0.63 25.06
N ALA A 14 -0.91 -1.13 24.37
CA ALA A 14 -0.81 -1.54 22.98
C ALA A 14 -0.35 -0.37 22.12
N ASP A 15 0.78 -0.55 21.45
CA ASP A 15 1.34 0.39 20.49
C ASP A 15 0.29 0.72 19.42
N GLU A 16 0.08 2.01 19.19
CA GLU A 16 -0.77 2.57 18.15
C GLU A 16 -0.12 2.30 16.78
N ASP A 17 -0.13 1.04 16.34
CA ASP A 17 0.24 0.68 14.97
C ASP A 17 -0.82 1.28 14.04
N ASP A 18 -0.43 2.43 13.46
CA ASP A 18 -0.81 2.97 12.15
C ASP A 18 -1.82 2.09 11.40
N TYR A 19 -3.10 2.40 11.60
CA TYR A 19 -4.20 1.74 10.90
C TYR A 19 -4.15 2.19 9.44
N GLU A 20 -3.28 1.53 8.67
CA GLU A 20 -3.28 1.55 7.21
C GLU A 20 -4.69 1.14 6.77
N SER A 21 -5.48 2.15 6.44
CA SER A 21 -6.82 2.04 5.89
C SER A 21 -6.67 1.46 4.48
N TYR A 22 -6.61 0.13 4.38
CA TYR A 22 -6.73 -0.54 3.10
C TYR A 22 -8.13 -0.27 2.56
N ASP A 23 -8.23 0.67 1.63
CA ASP A 23 -9.31 0.66 0.66
C ASP A 23 -9.37 -0.76 0.06
N GLU A 24 -10.58 -1.27 -0.17
CA GLU A 24 -10.86 -2.68 -0.45
C GLU A 24 -10.19 -3.21 -1.75
N ASP A 25 -9.54 -2.33 -2.50
CA ASP A 25 -8.65 -2.60 -3.61
C ASP A 25 -7.21 -2.69 -3.07
N GLY A 26 -6.60 -3.88 -3.10
CA GLY A 26 -5.23 -4.11 -2.59
C GLY A 26 -4.15 -3.15 -3.17
N PRO A 27 -2.88 -3.28 -2.72
CA PRO A 27 -1.84 -2.32 -3.06
C PRO A 27 -1.73 -2.13 -4.57
N SER A 28 -1.61 -0.86 -4.97
CA SER A 28 -1.47 -0.48 -6.36
C SER A 28 -0.17 -1.05 -6.92
N LEU A 29 -0.15 -1.49 -8.18
CA LEU A 29 1.09 -1.97 -8.80
C LEU A 29 2.18 -0.89 -8.77
N TYR A 30 1.79 0.39 -8.78
CA TYR A 30 2.70 1.52 -8.71
C TYR A 30 3.44 1.60 -7.36
N ASP A 31 2.89 1.03 -6.28
CA ASP A 31 3.49 1.08 -4.95
C ASP A 31 4.82 0.30 -4.90
N PHE A 32 4.95 -0.75 -5.71
CA PHE A 32 6.22 -1.48 -5.88
C PHE A 32 7.33 -0.63 -6.51
N TYR A 33 6.98 0.50 -7.12
CA TYR A 33 7.91 1.45 -7.77
C TYR A 33 8.00 2.79 -7.03
N GLY A 34 7.58 2.82 -5.75
CA GLY A 34 7.58 4.02 -4.93
C GLY A 34 6.38 4.94 -5.18
N GLY A 35 5.30 4.39 -5.75
CA GLY A 35 4.06 5.11 -6.04
C GLY A 35 3.98 5.62 -7.47
N TYR A 36 2.79 6.09 -7.84
CA TYR A 36 2.45 6.50 -9.21
C TYR A 36 3.38 7.59 -9.75
N ASP A 37 3.59 8.67 -9.01
CA ASP A 37 4.42 9.80 -9.46
C ASP A 37 5.89 9.41 -9.67
N ASN A 38 6.45 8.60 -8.77
CA ASN A 38 7.83 8.13 -8.88
C ASN A 38 8.00 7.19 -10.08
N PHE A 39 7.02 6.31 -10.31
CA PHE A 39 6.99 5.47 -11.50
C PHE A 39 6.95 6.33 -12.76
N MET A 40 5.97 7.22 -12.90
CA MET A 40 5.80 8.09 -14.07
C MET A 40 7.07 8.91 -14.33
N HIS A 41 7.66 9.48 -13.28
CA HIS A 41 8.91 10.24 -13.41
C HIS A 41 10.08 9.39 -13.89
N SER A 42 10.23 8.16 -13.38
CA SER A 42 11.33 7.25 -13.74
C SER A 42 11.30 6.82 -15.22
N TYR A 43 10.11 6.77 -15.83
CA TYR A 43 9.91 6.47 -17.25
C TYR A 43 9.79 7.72 -18.14
N GLY A 44 9.87 8.92 -17.57
CA GLY A 44 9.77 10.18 -18.32
C GLY A 44 8.37 10.51 -18.81
N LEU A 45 7.34 9.91 -18.21
CA LEU A 45 5.92 10.08 -18.54
C LEU A 45 5.33 11.27 -17.78
N LYS A 46 4.42 12.02 -18.41
CA LYS A 46 3.76 13.16 -17.76
C LYS A 46 2.43 12.72 -17.13
N PRO A 47 2.24 12.84 -15.81
CA PRO A 47 1.02 12.40 -15.12
C PRO A 47 -0.22 13.27 -15.40
N TRP A 48 -0.10 14.29 -16.25
CA TRP A 48 -1.20 15.18 -16.69
C TRP A 48 -1.52 15.05 -18.18
N ASP A 49 -0.85 14.13 -18.87
CA ASP A 49 -1.00 13.87 -20.31
C ASP A 49 -1.63 12.50 -20.46
N ASP A 50 -2.88 12.44 -20.96
CA ASP A 50 -3.67 11.22 -20.96
C ASP A 50 -2.99 10.08 -21.76
N ASP A 51 -2.25 10.41 -22.82
CA ASP A 51 -1.50 9.41 -23.61
C ASP A 51 -0.37 8.79 -22.79
N ASP A 52 0.35 9.61 -22.00
CA ASP A 52 1.42 9.15 -21.11
C ASP A 52 0.85 8.30 -19.95
N ILE A 53 -0.36 8.61 -19.45
CA ILE A 53 -1.04 7.82 -18.41
C ILE A 53 -1.36 6.41 -18.91
N ASP A 54 -1.94 6.31 -20.11
CA ASP A 54 -2.27 5.04 -20.76
C ASP A 54 -1.01 4.21 -21.05
N GLU A 55 0.08 4.87 -21.46
CA GLU A 55 1.38 4.23 -21.63
C GLU A 55 1.91 3.68 -20.28
N GLY A 56 1.83 4.46 -19.21
CA GLY A 56 2.25 4.04 -17.88
C GLY A 56 1.49 2.82 -17.37
N ALA A 57 0.17 2.78 -17.57
CA ALA A 57 -0.68 1.63 -17.23
C ALA A 57 -0.30 0.37 -18.02
N THR A 58 0.04 0.55 -19.31
CA THR A 58 0.49 -0.56 -20.17
C THR A 58 1.83 -1.13 -19.71
N ILE A 59 2.80 -0.25 -19.42
CA ILE A 59 4.14 -0.65 -18.96
C ILE A 59 4.04 -1.42 -17.64
N ILE A 60 3.33 -0.88 -16.65
CA ILE A 60 3.29 -1.50 -15.33
C ILE A 60 2.59 -2.86 -15.35
N THR A 61 1.55 -2.99 -16.17
CA THR A 61 0.86 -4.27 -16.42
C THR A 61 1.80 -5.27 -17.07
N ALA A 62 2.59 -4.85 -18.07
CA ALA A 62 3.55 -5.72 -18.75
C ALA A 62 4.72 -6.15 -17.84
N LEU A 63 5.13 -5.31 -16.89
CA LEU A 63 6.19 -5.65 -15.93
C LEU A 63 5.71 -6.67 -14.88
N HIS A 64 4.44 -6.63 -14.50
CA HIS A 64 3.87 -7.52 -13.48
C HIS A 64 3.23 -8.79 -14.05
N HIS A 65 2.93 -8.83 -15.35
CA HIS A 65 2.58 -10.07 -16.03
C HIS A 65 3.85 -10.75 -16.57
N PRO A 66 4.27 -11.91 -16.01
CA PRO A 66 5.29 -12.70 -16.66
C PRO A 66 4.75 -13.15 -18.01
N THR A 67 5.38 -12.72 -19.10
CA THR A 67 5.16 -13.34 -20.41
C THR A 67 5.59 -14.80 -20.26
N GLU A 68 4.64 -15.73 -20.31
CA GLU A 68 4.94 -17.17 -20.33
C GLU A 68 5.75 -17.45 -21.61
N ASP A 69 7.04 -17.75 -21.45
CA ASP A 69 7.97 -18.22 -22.49
C ASP A 69 8.13 -19.75 -22.37
#